data_AF-A0A2E3RBZ6-F1
#
_entry.id   AF-A0A2E3RBZ6-F1
#
_cell.length_a   1.000
_cell.length_b   1.000
_cell.length_c   1.000
_cell.angle_alpha   90.00
_cell.angle_beta   90.00
_cell.angle_gamma   90.00
#
_symmetry.space_group_name_H-M   'P 1'
#
loop_
_entity.id
_entity.type
_entity.pdbx_description
1 polymer ?
#
loop_
_entity_poly.entity_id
_entity_poly.type
_entity_poly.pdbx_seq_one_letter_code
_entity_poly.pdbx_strand_id
1 'polypeptide(L)'
;MDASRRTKPAFFPAVDLTDPRSYDRKRWRGDLTPSHASLDPCILIASHAMKLIEKKFNSAEENIAFDEAILLAAERDGDEGGYLRIWEPTQWFVVLGRGSSLEREVDQKRCRSDDVPILRRSSGGAAIVAGPGCLFYAVVLSLKQHPALRLIDQAHAFVLSNLVDGLRDVVPNIKREGTSDLAVEGKKVSGNSLRCRKDHLLYHGTLLYDMRLASITEYLRTPPRQPGYRQDRSHADFVANLQLPREVVYQAVLSAWGNPATLTDWSHADLEALVSKKYARDDWTTQNP
;
A
#
# COMPACT_ATOMS: atom_id res chain seq x y z
N MET A 1 36.22 48.40 -10.19
CA MET A 1 36.99 47.45 -9.36
C MET A 1 36.36 47.57 -7.97
N ASP A 2 35.58 46.64 -7.44
CA ASP A 2 35.82 45.20 -7.26
C ASP A 2 34.49 44.44 -7.07
N ALA A 3 34.58 43.11 -7.13
CA ALA A 3 33.60 42.13 -7.53
C ALA A 3 32.50 41.75 -6.52
N SER A 4 31.35 41.44 -7.10
CA SER A 4 30.27 40.62 -6.55
C SER A 4 30.77 39.24 -6.07
N ARG A 5 30.57 38.91 -4.79
CA ARG A 5 30.70 37.54 -4.28
C ARG A 5 29.48 36.72 -4.72
N ARG A 6 29.61 35.98 -5.83
CA ARG A 6 28.72 34.86 -6.17
C ARG A 6 29.16 33.65 -5.36
N THR A 7 28.29 33.16 -4.48
CA THR A 7 28.44 31.84 -3.85
C THR A 7 28.21 30.76 -4.92
N LYS A 8 29.17 29.83 -5.05
CA LYS A 8 29.04 28.64 -5.90
C LYS A 8 27.99 27.69 -5.30
N PRO A 9 27.13 27.04 -6.10
CA PRO A 9 26.31 25.94 -5.59
C PRO A 9 27.21 24.76 -5.21
N ALA A 10 26.92 24.13 -4.08
CA ALA A 10 27.60 22.94 -3.63
C ALA A 10 27.33 21.80 -4.63
N PHE A 11 28.41 21.23 -5.17
CA PHE A 11 28.37 20.01 -5.98
C PHE A 11 28.08 18.84 -5.03
N PHE A 12 26.90 18.24 -5.13
CA PHE A 12 26.63 16.95 -4.48
C PHE A 12 27.11 15.82 -5.40
N PRO A 13 27.88 14.84 -4.90
CA PRO A 13 28.27 13.70 -5.72
C PRO A 13 27.05 12.85 -6.07
N ALA A 14 27.03 12.31 -7.29
CA ALA A 14 26.01 11.38 -7.76
C ALA A 14 25.97 10.13 -6.87
N VAL A 15 24.78 9.75 -6.42
CA VAL A 15 24.54 8.50 -5.69
C VAL A 15 24.40 7.38 -6.70
N ASP A 16 25.25 6.36 -6.59
CA ASP A 16 25.11 5.13 -7.37
C ASP A 16 24.01 4.27 -6.75
N LEU A 17 22.85 4.26 -7.42
CA LEU A 17 21.64 3.55 -6.98
C LEU A 17 21.72 2.02 -7.20
N THR A 18 22.84 1.51 -7.70
CA THR A 18 23.06 0.06 -7.91
C THR A 18 23.86 -0.61 -6.78
N ASP A 19 24.42 0.15 -5.83
CA ASP A 19 25.12 -0.38 -4.67
C ASP A 19 24.25 -0.33 -3.39
N PRO A 20 23.83 -1.49 -2.83
CA PRO A 20 23.04 -1.54 -1.58
C PRO A 20 23.80 -1.04 -0.34
N ARG A 21 25.11 -0.73 -0.44
CA ARG A 21 25.91 -0.13 0.64
C ARG A 21 25.93 1.40 0.61
N SER A 22 25.36 2.04 -0.41
CA SER A 22 25.38 3.50 -0.56
C SER A 22 24.44 4.22 0.43
N TYR A 23 23.50 3.50 1.06
CA TYR A 23 22.60 4.03 2.08
C TYR A 23 23.10 3.67 3.49
N ASP A 24 24.23 4.24 3.91
CA ASP A 24 24.69 4.16 5.29
C ASP A 24 24.13 5.32 6.13
N ARG A 25 23.15 5.00 6.99
CA ARG A 25 22.52 5.92 7.95
C ARG A 25 23.50 6.51 8.99
N LYS A 26 24.73 5.99 9.13
CA LYS A 26 25.70 6.44 10.15
C LYS A 26 26.47 7.70 9.79
N ARG A 27 26.43 8.18 8.55
CA ARG A 27 27.23 9.34 8.11
C ARG A 27 26.68 10.71 8.55
N TRP A 28 25.54 10.75 9.25
CA TRP A 28 24.80 11.98 9.57
C TRP A 28 24.46 12.16 11.07
N ARG A 29 25.28 11.64 11.99
CA ARG A 29 25.22 12.05 13.40
C ARG A 29 26.43 12.90 13.74
N GLY A 30 26.20 14.20 13.89
CA GLY A 30 27.11 15.08 14.61
C GLY A 30 27.23 14.64 16.07
N ASP A 31 28.43 14.81 16.61
CA ASP A 31 28.86 14.41 17.95
C ASP A 31 27.89 14.82 19.06
N LEU A 32 27.36 13.82 19.76
CA LEU A 32 26.88 13.95 21.13
C LEU A 32 27.28 12.68 21.89
N THR A 33 28.31 12.79 22.73
CA THR A 33 28.57 11.82 23.81
C THR A 33 27.61 12.10 24.97
N PRO A 34 27.13 11.05 25.65
CA PRO A 34 27.51 10.92 27.05
C PRO A 34 27.80 9.47 27.51
N SER A 35 28.56 9.42 28.59
CA SER A 35 29.14 8.27 29.29
C SER A 35 28.18 7.51 30.20
N HIS A 36 28.51 6.23 30.44
CA HIS A 36 28.14 5.34 31.54
C HIS A 36 26.65 5.01 31.78
N ALA A 37 26.24 3.79 31.41
CA ALA A 37 26.15 2.64 32.32
C ALA A 37 25.44 1.47 31.61
N SER A 38 26.09 0.33 31.65
CA SER A 38 25.70 -0.96 31.08
C SER A 38 24.41 -1.52 31.68
N LEU A 39 23.46 -1.85 30.82
CA LEU A 39 22.57 -2.99 30.96
C LEU A 39 22.42 -3.60 29.56
N ASP A 40 23.06 -4.75 29.32
CA ASP A 40 22.83 -5.55 28.12
C ASP A 40 21.38 -6.05 28.11
N PRO A 41 20.52 -5.65 27.14
CA PRO A 41 19.19 -6.19 26.98
C PRO A 41 19.18 -7.33 25.94
N CYS A 42 20.31 -8.02 25.75
CA CYS A 42 20.31 -9.30 25.04
C CYS A 42 19.76 -10.38 25.98
N ILE A 43 18.43 -10.53 25.97
CA ILE A 43 17.58 -11.70 26.29
C ILE A 43 16.25 -11.18 26.86
N LEU A 44 15.49 -10.53 25.97
CA LEU A 44 14.03 -10.58 25.92
C LEU A 44 13.71 -10.69 24.44
N ILE A 45 13.51 -11.94 24.00
CA ILE A 45 13.28 -12.30 22.60
C ILE A 45 12.10 -11.50 22.06
N ALA A 46 12.31 -10.90 20.89
CA ALA A 46 11.37 -10.12 20.08
C ALA A 46 10.04 -10.86 19.85
N SER A 47 9.09 -10.77 20.79
CA SER A 47 7.86 -11.55 20.70
C SER A 47 6.86 -11.02 19.67
N HIS A 48 7.01 -9.79 19.17
CA HIS A 48 6.02 -9.17 18.27
C HIS A 48 6.65 -8.30 17.18
N ALA A 49 7.61 -8.85 16.42
CA ALA A 49 8.11 -8.19 15.22
C ALA A 49 7.19 -8.45 14.02
N MET A 50 6.94 -7.42 13.20
CA MET A 50 6.24 -7.56 11.93
C MET A 50 7.01 -8.49 10.99
N LYS A 51 6.28 -9.25 10.17
CA LYS A 51 6.84 -10.23 9.22
C LYS A 51 6.46 -9.86 7.78
N LEU A 52 7.41 -9.99 6.85
CA LEU A 52 7.18 -9.74 5.43
C LEU A 52 6.73 -11.03 4.72
N ILE A 53 5.66 -10.95 3.94
CA ILE A 53 5.19 -11.99 3.03
C ILE A 53 5.35 -11.49 1.59
N GLU A 54 6.29 -12.09 0.85
CA GLU A 54 6.54 -11.72 -0.57
C GLU A 54 5.72 -12.57 -1.56
N LYS A 55 4.90 -13.49 -1.05
CA LYS A 55 4.10 -14.41 -1.85
C LYS A 55 3.12 -13.64 -2.76
N LYS A 56 3.22 -13.92 -4.06
CA LYS A 56 2.26 -13.53 -5.09
C LYS A 56 1.78 -14.74 -5.89
N PHE A 57 0.63 -14.58 -6.51
CA PHE A 57 -0.01 -15.60 -7.34
C PHE A 57 -0.15 -15.10 -8.77
N ASN A 58 -0.46 -16.00 -9.71
CA ASN A 58 -0.64 -15.63 -11.11
C ASN A 58 -2.03 -15.03 -11.35
N SER A 59 -3.07 -15.53 -10.66
CA SER A 59 -4.43 -15.01 -10.81
C SER A 59 -4.67 -13.78 -9.93
N ALA A 60 -5.54 -12.88 -10.39
CA ALA A 60 -5.92 -11.70 -9.62
C ALA A 60 -6.81 -12.11 -8.42
N GLU A 61 -7.65 -13.12 -8.60
CA GLU A 61 -8.52 -13.73 -7.60
C GLU A 61 -7.72 -14.22 -6.40
N GLU A 62 -6.67 -15.02 -6.63
CA GLU A 62 -5.80 -15.51 -5.55
C GLU A 62 -5.09 -14.36 -4.84
N ASN A 63 -4.56 -13.37 -5.57
CA ASN A 63 -3.88 -12.26 -4.93
C ASN A 63 -4.81 -11.41 -4.05
N ILE A 64 -6.04 -11.14 -4.51
CA ILE A 64 -7.03 -10.39 -3.72
C ILE A 64 -7.58 -11.22 -2.56
N ALA A 65 -7.75 -12.54 -2.74
CA ALA A 65 -8.16 -13.45 -1.68
C ALA A 65 -7.10 -13.59 -0.58
N PHE A 66 -5.82 -13.56 -0.95
CA PHE A 66 -4.72 -13.78 -0.04
C PHE A 66 -4.58 -12.69 1.02
N ASP A 67 -4.91 -11.44 0.71
CA ASP A 67 -4.97 -10.37 1.73
C ASP A 67 -5.99 -10.71 2.84
N GLU A 68 -7.15 -11.28 2.48
CA GLU A 68 -8.12 -11.76 3.48
C GLU A 68 -7.63 -13.03 4.17
N ALA A 69 -6.94 -13.93 3.47
CA ALA A 69 -6.36 -15.13 4.08
C ALA A 69 -5.35 -14.78 5.19
N ILE A 70 -4.48 -13.79 4.98
CA ILE A 70 -3.53 -13.32 6.00
C ILE A 70 -4.29 -12.77 7.21
N LEU A 71 -5.34 -11.97 6.98
CA LEU A 71 -6.18 -11.44 8.05
C LEU A 71 -6.84 -12.55 8.88
N LEU A 72 -7.42 -13.56 8.24
CA LEU A 72 -8.10 -14.67 8.90
C LEU A 72 -7.12 -15.51 9.73
N ALA A 73 -5.95 -15.81 9.16
CA ALA A 73 -4.91 -16.55 9.85
C ALA A 73 -4.38 -15.80 11.07
N ALA A 74 -4.08 -14.50 10.92
CA ALA A 74 -3.63 -13.66 12.04
C ALA A 74 -4.64 -13.65 13.19
N GLU A 75 -5.95 -13.55 12.90
CA GLU A 75 -7.00 -13.59 13.93
C GLU A 75 -7.14 -14.96 14.58
N ARG A 76 -7.14 -16.04 13.78
CA ARG A 76 -7.21 -17.43 14.28
C ARG A 76 -6.04 -17.75 15.21
N ASP A 77 -4.83 -17.38 14.79
CA ASP A 77 -3.59 -17.74 15.46
C ASP A 77 -3.24 -16.73 16.59
N GLY A 78 -4.03 -15.66 16.74
CA GLY A 78 -3.85 -14.65 17.76
C GLY A 78 -2.58 -13.83 17.58
N ASP A 79 -2.13 -13.63 16.34
CA ASP A 79 -0.84 -13.03 16.03
C ASP A 79 -0.79 -11.54 16.42
N GLU A 80 0.11 -11.18 17.31
CA GLU A 80 0.26 -9.80 17.76
C GLU A 80 1.43 -9.04 17.09
N GLY A 81 2.29 -9.72 16.31
CA GLY A 81 3.42 -9.11 15.60
C GLY A 81 3.03 -8.46 14.27
N GLY A 82 2.01 -9.00 13.60
CA GLY A 82 1.49 -8.47 12.35
C GLY A 82 2.29 -8.87 11.11
N TYR A 83 1.73 -8.50 9.96
CA TYR A 83 2.24 -8.88 8.64
C TYR A 83 2.28 -7.69 7.71
N LEU A 84 3.32 -7.62 6.87
CA LEU A 84 3.40 -6.78 5.69
C LEU A 84 3.44 -7.69 4.47
N ARG A 85 2.65 -7.36 3.45
CA ARG A 85 2.73 -7.98 2.13
C ARG A 85 2.90 -6.88 1.09
N ILE A 86 3.81 -7.08 0.14
CA ILE A 86 3.98 -6.19 -1.01
C ILE A 86 3.98 -7.05 -2.28
N TRP A 87 3.18 -6.67 -3.27
CA TRP A 87 3.07 -7.43 -4.52
C TRP A 87 2.66 -6.51 -5.67
N GLU A 88 2.77 -7.01 -6.90
CA GLU A 88 2.39 -6.26 -8.10
C GLU A 88 1.61 -7.16 -9.06
N PRO A 89 0.50 -6.69 -9.63
CA PRO A 89 -0.20 -7.35 -10.72
C PRO A 89 0.65 -7.53 -11.96
N THR A 90 0.58 -8.71 -12.57
CA THR A 90 1.15 -8.96 -13.92
C THR A 90 0.13 -8.76 -15.04
N GLN A 91 -1.15 -8.58 -14.69
CA GLN A 91 -2.27 -8.41 -15.62
C GLN A 91 -3.22 -7.32 -15.15
N TRP A 92 -4.01 -6.78 -16.08
CA TRP A 92 -5.03 -5.78 -15.78
C TRP A 92 -6.24 -6.41 -15.11
N PHE A 93 -6.81 -5.73 -14.10
CA PHE A 93 -8.09 -6.09 -13.50
C PHE A 93 -8.76 -4.88 -12.86
N VAL A 94 -10.08 -4.96 -12.69
CA VAL A 94 -10.86 -4.04 -11.86
C VAL A 94 -11.15 -4.71 -10.52
N VAL A 95 -11.02 -3.98 -9.41
CA VAL A 95 -11.44 -4.47 -8.10
C VAL A 95 -12.39 -3.49 -7.40
N LEU A 96 -13.63 -3.95 -7.24
CA LEU A 96 -14.69 -3.28 -6.49
C LEU A 96 -14.42 -3.35 -4.99
N GLY A 97 -14.81 -2.30 -4.26
CA GLY A 97 -14.94 -2.41 -2.81
C GLY A 97 -16.15 -3.27 -2.42
N ARG A 98 -16.15 -3.79 -1.20
CA ARG A 98 -17.22 -4.66 -0.69
C ARG A 98 -18.62 -4.08 -0.89
N GLY A 99 -18.78 -2.78 -0.64
CA GLY A 99 -20.04 -2.04 -0.83
C GLY A 99 -20.11 -1.20 -2.10
N SER A 100 -19.21 -1.41 -3.07
CA SER A 100 -19.26 -0.72 -4.35
C SER A 100 -20.38 -1.26 -5.24
N SER A 101 -20.94 -0.39 -6.07
CA SER A 101 -21.92 -0.78 -7.09
C SER A 101 -21.21 -1.06 -8.41
N LEU A 102 -21.30 -2.30 -8.88
CA LEU A 102 -20.72 -2.73 -10.16
C LEU A 102 -21.25 -1.87 -11.33
N GLU A 103 -22.56 -1.64 -11.37
CA GLU A 103 -23.20 -0.86 -12.44
C GLU A 103 -22.81 0.61 -12.44
N ARG A 104 -22.64 1.22 -11.25
CA ARG A 104 -22.34 2.65 -11.13
C ARG A 104 -20.87 2.97 -11.30
N GLU A 105 -19.98 2.07 -10.92
CA GLU A 105 -18.53 2.36 -10.85
C GLU A 105 -17.73 1.78 -12.02
N VAL A 106 -18.24 0.77 -12.73
CA VAL A 106 -17.44 0.02 -13.72
C VAL A 106 -18.08 0.08 -15.12
N ASP A 107 -17.24 0.26 -16.14
CA ASP A 107 -17.64 0.00 -17.53
C ASP A 107 -17.51 -1.50 -17.83
N GLN A 108 -18.57 -2.24 -17.47
CA GLN A 108 -18.66 -3.68 -17.67
C GLN A 108 -18.54 -4.10 -19.14
N LYS A 109 -19.01 -3.27 -20.07
CA LYS A 109 -18.93 -3.57 -21.51
C LYS A 109 -17.49 -3.50 -21.97
N ARG A 110 -16.77 -2.44 -21.55
CA ARG A 110 -15.36 -2.29 -21.89
C ARG A 110 -14.51 -3.39 -21.26
N CYS A 111 -14.70 -3.69 -19.98
CA CYS A 111 -13.96 -4.75 -19.31
C CYS A 111 -14.15 -6.11 -20.00
N ARG A 112 -15.39 -6.44 -20.38
CA ARG A 112 -15.69 -7.68 -21.12
C ARG A 112 -15.08 -7.72 -22.51
N SER A 113 -15.02 -6.59 -23.21
CA SER A 113 -14.43 -6.51 -24.56
C SER A 113 -12.91 -6.71 -24.56
N ASP A 114 -12.25 -6.31 -23.47
CA ASP A 114 -10.78 -6.33 -23.34
C ASP A 114 -10.29 -7.51 -22.48
N ASP A 115 -11.19 -8.45 -22.14
CA ASP A 115 -10.92 -9.57 -21.22
C ASP A 115 -10.29 -9.15 -19.87
N VAL A 116 -10.72 -8.01 -19.34
CA VAL A 116 -10.28 -7.50 -18.04
C VAL A 116 -11.21 -8.02 -16.94
N PRO A 117 -10.73 -8.89 -16.03
CA PRO A 117 -11.55 -9.43 -14.96
C PRO A 117 -12.00 -8.33 -13.99
N ILE A 118 -13.22 -8.50 -13.48
CA ILE A 118 -13.80 -7.63 -12.46
C ILE A 118 -13.94 -8.48 -11.19
N LEU A 119 -13.30 -8.02 -10.12
CA LEU A 119 -13.26 -8.69 -8.82
C LEU A 119 -13.90 -7.81 -7.75
N ARG A 120 -14.15 -8.40 -6.57
CA ARG A 120 -14.56 -7.67 -5.37
C ARG A 120 -13.68 -8.03 -4.19
N ARG A 121 -13.13 -7.02 -3.51
CA ARG A 121 -12.32 -7.20 -2.28
C ARG A 121 -13.17 -7.25 -1.02
N SER A 122 -12.60 -7.74 0.07
CA SER A 122 -13.28 -7.86 1.37
C SER A 122 -13.41 -6.54 2.14
N SER A 123 -12.62 -5.52 1.78
CA SER A 123 -12.61 -4.17 2.37
C SER A 123 -13.55 -3.19 1.65
N GLY A 124 -13.84 -2.04 2.26
CA GLY A 124 -14.68 -0.99 1.66
C GLY A 124 -13.96 -0.11 0.63
N GLY A 125 -14.53 1.06 0.34
CA GLY A 125 -13.99 2.03 -0.62
C GLY A 125 -14.51 1.82 -2.05
N ALA A 126 -14.10 2.69 -2.97
CA ALA A 126 -14.54 2.64 -4.37
C ALA A 126 -13.78 1.60 -5.20
N ALA A 127 -14.24 1.35 -6.42
CA ALA A 127 -13.54 0.56 -7.43
C ALA A 127 -12.18 1.17 -7.80
N ILE A 128 -11.20 0.31 -8.11
CA ILE A 128 -9.92 0.72 -8.70
C ILE A 128 -9.60 -0.17 -9.91
N VAL A 129 -8.73 0.34 -10.78
CA VAL A 129 -8.04 -0.45 -11.82
C VAL A 129 -6.63 -0.70 -11.35
N ALA A 130 -6.15 -1.91 -11.62
CA ALA A 130 -4.82 -2.36 -11.26
C ALA A 130 -4.18 -3.11 -12.44
N GLY A 131 -2.86 -3.02 -12.52
CA GLY A 131 -2.04 -3.64 -13.57
C GLY A 131 -0.56 -3.38 -13.30
N PRO A 132 0.34 -3.74 -14.24
CA PRO A 132 1.75 -3.42 -14.13
C PRO A 132 1.99 -1.92 -13.89
N GLY A 133 2.96 -1.57 -13.03
CA GLY A 133 3.20 -0.18 -12.63
C GLY A 133 2.36 0.30 -11.43
N CYS A 134 1.57 -0.58 -10.83
CA CYS A 134 0.73 -0.34 -9.64
C CYS A 134 1.14 -1.29 -8.51
N LEU A 135 1.92 -0.81 -7.56
CA LEU A 135 2.40 -1.62 -6.44
C LEU A 135 1.31 -1.74 -5.38
N PHE A 136 0.98 -2.95 -4.96
CA PHE A 136 0.07 -3.24 -3.87
C PHE A 136 0.84 -3.45 -2.58
N TYR A 137 0.27 -2.99 -1.48
CA TYR A 137 0.72 -3.36 -0.14
C TYR A 137 -0.47 -3.68 0.76
N ALA A 138 -0.27 -4.57 1.71
CA ALA A 138 -1.22 -4.89 2.76
C ALA A 138 -0.49 -5.01 4.10
N VAL A 139 -1.07 -4.45 5.14
CA VAL A 139 -0.64 -4.64 6.53
C VAL A 139 -1.77 -5.24 7.36
N VAL A 140 -1.43 -6.27 8.13
CA VAL A 140 -2.33 -6.89 9.09
C VAL A 140 -1.82 -6.60 10.49
N LEU A 141 -2.65 -5.93 11.29
CA LEU A 141 -2.28 -5.41 12.61
C LEU A 141 -3.22 -5.95 13.68
N SER A 142 -2.68 -6.26 14.85
CA SER A 142 -3.46 -6.63 16.03
C SER A 142 -4.12 -5.39 16.65
N LEU A 143 -5.44 -5.46 16.84
CA LEU A 143 -6.23 -4.43 17.53
C LEU A 143 -6.09 -4.51 19.05
N LYS A 144 -5.43 -5.56 19.59
CA LYS A 144 -5.03 -5.59 21.00
C LYS A 144 -3.80 -4.73 21.24
N GLN A 145 -2.82 -4.80 20.34
CA GLN A 145 -1.63 -3.96 20.36
C GLN A 145 -1.93 -2.52 19.94
N HIS A 146 -2.91 -2.33 19.03
CA HIS A 146 -3.28 -1.02 18.52
C HIS A 146 -4.80 -0.75 18.64
N PRO A 147 -5.34 -0.60 19.86
CA PRO A 147 -6.79 -0.47 20.10
C PRO A 147 -7.43 0.75 19.43
N ALA A 148 -6.65 1.83 19.29
CA ALA A 148 -7.03 3.05 18.57
C ALA A 148 -7.48 2.78 17.12
N LEU A 149 -6.89 1.78 16.44
CA LEU A 149 -7.18 1.49 15.03
C LEU A 149 -8.55 0.85 14.80
N ARG A 150 -9.35 0.63 15.86
CA ARG A 150 -10.78 0.33 15.73
C ARG A 150 -11.55 1.51 15.14
N LEU A 151 -11.06 2.72 15.33
CA LEU A 151 -11.60 3.93 14.72
C LEU A 151 -11.00 4.09 13.32
N ILE A 152 -11.87 4.07 12.30
CA ILE A 152 -11.47 4.05 10.88
C ILE A 152 -10.55 5.23 10.53
N ASP A 153 -10.85 6.44 11.00
CA ASP A 153 -10.02 7.62 10.73
C ASP A 153 -8.63 7.52 11.37
N GLN A 154 -8.53 6.90 12.54
CA GLN A 154 -7.24 6.66 13.20
C GLN A 154 -6.43 5.59 12.47
N ALA A 155 -7.10 4.54 11.95
CA ALA A 155 -6.46 3.53 11.12
C ALA A 155 -5.87 4.13 9.83
N HIS A 156 -6.64 4.96 9.11
CA HIS A 156 -6.13 5.72 7.97
C HIS A 156 -4.97 6.63 8.35
N ALA A 157 -5.11 7.43 9.41
CA ALA A 157 -4.06 8.34 9.84
C ALA A 157 -2.75 7.61 10.19
N PHE A 158 -2.84 6.48 10.90
CA PHE A 158 -1.69 5.68 11.31
C PHE A 158 -0.93 5.11 10.11
N VAL A 159 -1.59 4.31 9.26
CA VAL A 159 -0.92 3.64 8.13
C VAL A 159 -0.41 4.65 7.11
N LEU A 160 -1.22 5.65 6.78
CA LEU A 160 -0.82 6.64 5.78
C LEU A 160 0.32 7.54 6.28
N SER A 161 0.42 7.82 7.57
CA SER A 161 1.55 8.60 8.10
C SER A 161 2.84 7.80 8.04
N ASN A 162 2.83 6.51 8.38
CA ASN A 162 4.00 5.64 8.22
C ASN A 162 4.47 5.60 6.75
N LEU A 163 3.55 5.49 5.80
CA LEU A 163 3.89 5.50 4.37
C LEU A 163 4.44 6.83 3.91
N VAL A 164 3.85 7.95 4.35
CA VAL A 164 4.39 9.28 4.06
C VAL A 164 5.81 9.39 4.59
N ASP A 165 6.08 8.93 5.81
CA ASP A 165 7.42 8.98 6.40
C ASP A 165 8.43 8.10 5.63
N GLY A 166 8.05 6.90 5.21
CA GLY A 166 8.92 6.02 4.41
C GLY A 166 9.14 6.52 2.97
N LEU A 167 8.19 7.26 2.39
CA LEU A 167 8.28 7.80 1.03
C LEU A 167 8.90 9.20 0.97
N ARG A 168 8.98 9.93 2.09
CA ARG A 168 9.35 11.36 2.09
C ARG A 168 10.71 11.65 1.47
N ASP A 169 11.70 10.78 1.68
CA ASP A 169 13.05 10.99 1.14
C ASP A 169 13.09 10.91 -0.40
N VAL A 170 12.20 10.13 -1.00
CA VAL A 170 12.14 9.90 -2.46
C VAL A 170 10.99 10.66 -3.13
N VAL A 171 10.00 11.10 -2.36
CA VAL A 171 8.86 11.92 -2.80
C VAL A 171 8.59 13.03 -1.76
N PRO A 172 9.36 14.13 -1.76
CA PRO A 172 9.33 15.13 -0.67
C PRO A 172 7.96 15.78 -0.40
N ASN A 173 7.14 15.94 -1.44
CA ASN A 173 5.84 16.60 -1.37
C ASN A 173 4.67 15.63 -1.16
N ILE A 174 4.93 14.36 -0.85
CA ILE A 174 3.86 13.39 -0.58
C ILE A 174 3.14 13.72 0.72
N LYS A 175 1.81 13.68 0.69
CA LYS A 175 0.96 13.93 1.85
C LYS A 175 -0.32 13.12 1.81
N ARG A 176 -0.96 13.03 2.98
CA ARG A 176 -2.33 12.52 3.12
C ARG A 176 -3.30 13.57 2.59
N GLU A 177 -4.24 13.14 1.77
CA GLU A 177 -5.33 13.99 1.28
C GLU A 177 -6.65 13.25 1.30
N GLY A 178 -7.73 13.94 1.67
CA GLY A 178 -9.02 13.30 1.91
C GLY A 178 -8.98 12.25 3.04
N THR A 179 -9.78 11.20 2.92
CA THR A 179 -9.90 10.16 3.95
C THR A 179 -8.82 9.09 3.86
N SER A 180 -8.50 8.65 2.63
CA SER A 180 -7.78 7.40 2.40
C SER A 180 -6.71 7.49 1.31
N ASP A 181 -6.33 8.70 0.89
CA ASP A 181 -5.48 8.88 -0.28
C ASP A 181 -4.12 9.45 0.11
N LEU A 182 -3.08 9.07 -0.64
CA LEU A 182 -1.84 9.84 -0.71
C LEU A 182 -1.82 10.63 -2.01
N ALA A 183 -1.34 11.86 -1.93
CA ALA A 183 -1.26 12.77 -3.04
C ALA A 183 0.09 13.48 -3.11
N VAL A 184 0.48 13.83 -4.33
CA VAL A 184 1.62 14.69 -4.65
C VAL A 184 1.07 15.81 -5.52
N GLU A 185 1.33 17.07 -5.14
CA GLU A 185 0.88 18.25 -5.90
C GLU A 185 -0.64 18.25 -6.19
N GLY A 186 -1.44 17.77 -5.24
CA GLY A 186 -2.90 17.70 -5.38
C GLY A 186 -3.40 16.61 -6.34
N LYS A 187 -2.53 15.72 -6.83
CA LYS A 187 -2.90 14.52 -7.60
C LYS A 187 -2.73 13.26 -6.78
N LYS A 188 -3.71 12.36 -6.87
CA LYS A 188 -3.73 11.08 -6.16
C LYS A 188 -2.70 10.12 -6.75
N VAL A 189 -1.84 9.58 -5.89
CA VAL A 189 -0.83 8.56 -6.23
C VAL A 189 -1.08 7.24 -5.49
N SER A 190 -1.94 7.24 -4.47
CA SER A 190 -2.32 6.06 -3.69
C SER A 190 -3.78 6.09 -3.29
N GLY A 191 -4.47 4.95 -3.42
CA GLY A 191 -5.80 4.73 -2.84
C GLY A 191 -5.77 3.58 -1.86
N ASN A 192 -6.44 3.75 -0.72
CA ASN A 192 -6.33 2.83 0.41
C ASN A 192 -7.71 2.45 0.96
N SER A 193 -7.78 1.29 1.59
CA SER A 193 -9.00 0.81 2.25
C SER A 193 -8.66 -0.15 3.39
N LEU A 194 -9.67 -0.49 4.19
CA LEU A 194 -9.47 -1.36 5.33
C LEU A 194 -10.65 -2.30 5.56
N ARG A 195 -10.37 -3.37 6.31
CA ARG A 195 -11.35 -4.30 6.86
C ARG A 195 -11.00 -4.60 8.32
N CYS A 196 -11.82 -4.10 9.23
CA CYS A 196 -11.74 -4.48 10.64
C CYS A 196 -12.45 -5.82 10.87
N ARG A 197 -11.82 -6.68 11.67
CA ARG A 197 -12.46 -7.83 12.32
C ARG A 197 -12.45 -7.62 13.84
N LYS A 198 -12.66 -8.69 14.61
CA LYS A 198 -12.79 -8.60 16.06
C LYS A 198 -11.46 -8.20 16.68
N ASP A 199 -10.39 -8.92 16.34
CA ASP A 199 -9.10 -8.75 17.00
C ASP A 199 -8.00 -8.23 16.05
N HIS A 200 -8.27 -8.17 14.74
CA HIS A 200 -7.30 -7.74 13.74
C HIS A 200 -7.88 -6.78 12.70
N LEU A 201 -6.98 -6.00 12.11
CA LEU A 201 -7.24 -5.06 11.02
C LEU A 201 -6.43 -5.46 9.80
N LEU A 202 -7.08 -5.57 8.64
CA LEU A 202 -6.41 -5.50 7.34
C LEU A 202 -6.49 -4.06 6.84
N TYR A 203 -5.35 -3.47 6.55
CA TYR A 203 -5.25 -2.20 5.82
C TYR A 203 -4.43 -2.44 4.57
N HIS A 204 -4.94 -2.03 3.41
CA HIS A 204 -4.24 -2.23 2.16
C HIS A 204 -4.49 -1.11 1.17
N GLY A 205 -3.62 -1.00 0.19
CA GLY A 205 -3.75 0.01 -0.83
C GLY A 205 -2.75 -0.17 -1.96
N THR A 206 -2.73 0.83 -2.82
CA THR A 206 -1.87 0.84 -4.00
C THR A 206 -0.98 2.06 -4.03
N LEU A 207 0.15 1.96 -4.73
CA LEU A 207 1.00 3.07 -5.11
C LEU A 207 1.19 3.02 -6.63
N LEU A 208 0.69 4.06 -7.30
CA LEU A 208 0.86 4.25 -8.73
C LEU A 208 2.26 4.79 -8.98
N TYR A 209 3.15 3.98 -9.56
CA TYR A 209 4.53 4.42 -9.79
C TYR A 209 4.89 4.56 -11.27
N ASP A 210 4.30 3.72 -12.13
CA ASP A 210 4.46 3.76 -13.59
C ASP A 210 3.29 3.06 -14.32
N MET A 211 2.08 3.12 -13.77
CA MET A 211 0.91 2.48 -14.37
C MET A 211 0.41 3.29 -15.57
N ARG A 212 -0.07 2.63 -16.63
CA ARG A 212 -0.83 3.30 -17.71
C ARG A 212 -2.14 3.88 -17.17
N LEU A 213 -2.13 5.16 -16.79
CA LEU A 213 -3.26 5.83 -16.13
C LEU A 213 -4.53 5.90 -17.00
N ALA A 214 -4.40 5.86 -18.32
CA ALA A 214 -5.53 5.84 -19.26
C ALA A 214 -6.48 4.66 -19.00
N SER A 215 -5.95 3.52 -18.53
CA SER A 215 -6.74 2.33 -18.17
C SER A 215 -7.79 2.62 -17.09
N ILE A 216 -7.56 3.61 -16.22
CA ILE A 216 -8.54 4.01 -15.19
C ILE A 216 -9.80 4.57 -15.86
N THR A 217 -9.63 5.47 -16.84
CA THR A 217 -10.75 6.10 -17.56
C THR A 217 -11.45 5.11 -18.50
N GLU A 218 -10.71 4.12 -19.02
CA GLU A 218 -11.28 3.09 -19.90
C GLU A 218 -12.22 2.14 -19.15
N TYR A 219 -11.85 1.72 -17.93
CA TYR A 219 -12.60 0.68 -17.22
C TYR A 219 -13.49 1.19 -16.09
N LEU A 220 -13.27 2.41 -15.58
CA LEU A 220 -14.07 2.98 -14.50
C LEU A 220 -14.93 4.16 -14.95
N ARG A 221 -16.14 4.19 -14.40
CA ARG A 221 -17.01 5.36 -14.41
C ARG A 221 -16.56 6.34 -13.33
N THR A 222 -17.03 7.58 -13.41
CA THR A 222 -16.84 8.54 -12.31
C THR A 222 -17.49 7.99 -11.04
N PRO A 223 -16.74 7.85 -9.93
CA PRO A 223 -17.26 7.26 -8.71
C PRO A 223 -18.33 8.17 -8.08
N PRO A 224 -19.39 7.60 -7.49
CA PRO A 224 -20.47 8.38 -6.89
C PRO A 224 -20.02 9.15 -5.64
N ARG A 225 -18.96 8.67 -4.97
CA ARG A 225 -18.35 9.33 -3.82
C ARG A 225 -16.91 9.72 -4.15
N GLN A 226 -16.60 11.00 -3.99
CA GLN A 226 -15.31 11.59 -4.33
C GLN A 226 -14.76 12.36 -3.12
N PRO A 227 -13.42 12.37 -2.91
CA PRO A 227 -12.83 13.23 -1.90
C PRO A 227 -12.93 14.70 -2.33
N GLY A 228 -13.13 15.62 -1.38
CA GLY A 228 -13.36 17.04 -1.69
C GLY A 228 -12.26 17.69 -2.53
N TYR A 229 -10.99 17.32 -2.31
CA TYR A 229 -9.85 17.85 -3.08
C TYR A 229 -9.82 17.40 -4.54
N ARG A 230 -10.66 16.44 -4.95
CA ARG A 230 -10.81 16.07 -6.35
C ARG A 230 -11.35 17.22 -7.19
N GLN A 231 -12.25 18.04 -6.63
CA GLN A 231 -12.84 19.20 -7.31
C GLN A 231 -13.41 18.83 -8.70
N ASP A 232 -14.15 17.71 -8.75
CA ASP A 232 -14.79 17.17 -9.96
C ASP A 232 -13.88 16.92 -11.17
N ARG A 233 -12.55 16.90 -10.96
CA ARG A 233 -11.58 16.55 -12.00
C ARG A 233 -11.83 15.15 -12.57
N SER A 234 -11.53 15.00 -13.85
CA SER A 234 -11.51 13.71 -14.52
C SER A 234 -10.48 12.77 -13.86
N HIS A 235 -10.56 11.46 -14.13
CA HIS A 235 -9.52 10.54 -13.66
C HIS A 235 -8.13 10.96 -14.14
N ALA A 236 -8.01 11.33 -15.42
CA ALA A 236 -6.75 11.73 -16.04
C ALA A 236 -6.11 12.95 -15.36
N ASP A 237 -6.92 13.91 -14.89
CA ASP A 237 -6.43 15.13 -14.23
C ASP A 237 -6.21 14.95 -12.73
N PHE A 238 -6.85 13.94 -12.14
CA PHE A 238 -6.85 13.71 -10.70
C PHE A 238 -5.75 12.75 -10.23
N VAL A 239 -5.38 11.77 -11.05
CA VAL A 239 -4.40 10.74 -10.68
C VAL A 239 -3.02 11.01 -11.30
N ALA A 240 -1.97 10.52 -10.65
CA ALA A 240 -0.60 10.61 -11.15
C ALA A 240 0.21 9.36 -10.75
N ASN A 241 1.29 9.11 -11.48
CA ASN A 241 2.34 8.19 -11.08
C ASN A 241 3.41 8.92 -10.25
N LEU A 242 4.08 8.19 -9.37
CA LEU A 242 5.27 8.66 -8.66
C LEU A 242 6.47 8.87 -9.60
N GLN A 243 6.49 8.20 -10.76
CA GLN A 243 7.61 8.23 -11.72
C GLN A 243 8.94 7.79 -11.09
N LEU A 244 8.88 6.73 -10.30
CA LEU A 244 10.03 6.13 -9.62
C LEU A 244 10.20 4.67 -10.04
N PRO A 245 11.44 4.14 -10.05
CA PRO A 245 11.65 2.70 -10.24
C PRO A 245 10.91 1.91 -9.17
N ARG A 246 10.32 0.77 -9.57
CA ARG A 246 9.59 -0.14 -8.69
C ARG A 246 10.33 -0.41 -7.37
N GLU A 247 11.63 -0.69 -7.46
CA GLU A 247 12.44 -1.06 -6.30
C GLU A 247 12.57 0.07 -5.28
N VAL A 248 12.62 1.33 -5.74
CA VAL A 248 12.66 2.49 -4.84
C VAL A 248 11.36 2.58 -4.05
N VAL A 249 10.22 2.39 -4.72
CA VAL A 249 8.89 2.39 -4.08
C VAL A 249 8.75 1.20 -3.13
N TYR A 250 9.21 0.02 -3.54
CA TYR A 250 9.23 -1.19 -2.71
C TYR A 250 10.01 -0.98 -1.41
N GLN A 251 11.25 -0.49 -1.50
CA GLN A 251 12.10 -0.23 -0.33
C GLN A 251 11.54 0.88 0.56
N ALA A 252 10.93 1.91 -0.01
CA ALA A 252 10.26 2.95 0.78
C ALA A 252 9.11 2.36 1.62
N VAL A 253 8.25 1.53 1.03
CA VAL A 253 7.18 0.83 1.76
C VAL A 253 7.76 -0.14 2.80
N LEU A 254 8.78 -0.92 2.45
CA LEU A 254 9.42 -1.84 3.38
C LEU A 254 10.01 -1.12 4.60
N SER A 255 10.65 0.02 4.37
CA SER A 255 11.25 0.85 5.43
C SER A 255 10.22 1.56 6.32
N ALA A 256 9.05 1.91 5.77
CA ALA A 256 7.92 2.47 6.52
C ALA A 256 7.44 1.54 7.64
N TRP A 257 7.76 0.25 7.52
CA TRP A 257 7.39 -0.80 8.47
C TRP A 257 8.59 -1.44 9.17
N GLY A 258 9.75 -0.77 9.14
CA GLY A 258 10.92 -1.18 9.90
C GLY A 258 11.74 -2.31 9.28
N ASN A 259 11.62 -2.56 7.96
CA ASN A 259 12.32 -3.62 7.24
C ASN A 259 12.13 -5.02 7.86
N PRO A 260 10.87 -5.48 7.99
CA PRO A 260 10.58 -6.78 8.59
C PRO A 260 11.26 -7.92 7.82
N ALA A 261 11.67 -8.96 8.56
CA ALA A 261 12.26 -10.15 7.96
C ALA A 261 11.23 -10.93 7.13
N THR A 262 11.68 -11.49 6.01
CA THR A 262 10.84 -12.35 5.15
C THR A 262 10.47 -13.64 5.87
N LEU A 263 9.17 -13.97 5.82
CA LEU A 263 8.62 -15.22 6.28
C LEU A 263 8.52 -16.20 5.10
N THR A 264 9.41 -17.19 5.07
CA THR A 264 9.56 -18.13 3.93
C THR A 264 8.50 -19.23 3.90
N ASP A 265 8.02 -19.67 5.05
CA ASP A 265 7.18 -20.87 5.19
C ASP A 265 5.81 -20.54 5.78
N TRP A 266 5.12 -19.56 5.19
CA TRP A 266 3.78 -19.18 5.65
C TRP A 266 2.70 -20.07 5.04
N SER A 267 1.92 -20.74 5.90
CA SER A 267 0.78 -21.56 5.48
C SER A 267 -0.40 -20.69 5.08
N HIS A 268 -0.99 -21.01 3.92
CA HIS A 268 -2.16 -20.34 3.37
C HIS A 268 -3.33 -21.31 3.14
N ALA A 269 -3.59 -22.17 4.15
CA ALA A 269 -4.58 -23.23 4.09
C ALA A 269 -5.99 -22.74 3.70
N ASP A 270 -6.35 -21.51 4.09
CA ASP A 270 -7.68 -20.94 3.81
C ASP A 270 -7.80 -20.38 2.38
N LEU A 271 -6.68 -20.20 1.65
CA LEU A 271 -6.69 -19.52 0.35
C LEU A 271 -7.55 -20.25 -0.68
N GLU A 272 -7.36 -21.55 -0.85
CA GLU A 272 -8.09 -22.34 -1.85
C GLU A 272 -9.60 -22.30 -1.58
N ALA A 273 -9.99 -22.41 -0.31
CA ALA A 273 -11.38 -22.30 0.10
C ALA A 273 -11.94 -20.89 -0.14
N LEU A 274 -11.18 -19.83 0.16
CA LEU A 274 -11.59 -18.46 -0.11
C LEU A 274 -11.76 -18.20 -1.61
N VAL A 275 -10.84 -18.68 -2.45
CA VAL A 275 -10.94 -18.50 -3.90
C VAL A 275 -12.18 -19.24 -4.42
N SER A 276 -12.27 -20.55 -4.20
CA SER A 276 -13.35 -21.39 -4.74
C SER A 276 -14.75 -21.01 -4.23
N LYS A 277 -14.87 -20.65 -2.95
CA LYS A 277 -16.17 -20.37 -2.31
C LYS A 277 -16.56 -18.89 -2.33
N LYS A 278 -15.69 -17.99 -2.80
CA LYS A 278 -15.94 -16.55 -2.75
C LYS A 278 -15.30 -15.79 -3.92
N TYR A 279 -13.97 -15.69 -3.99
CA TYR A 279 -13.33 -14.73 -4.92
C TYR A 279 -13.41 -15.12 -6.40
N ALA A 280 -13.59 -16.40 -6.71
CA ALA A 280 -13.84 -16.90 -8.06
C ALA A 280 -15.34 -16.97 -8.41
N ARG A 281 -16.23 -16.54 -7.50
CA ARG A 281 -17.68 -16.64 -7.73
C ARG A 281 -18.27 -15.32 -8.23
N ASP A 282 -19.04 -15.42 -9.31
CA ASP A 282 -19.78 -14.28 -9.86
C ASP A 282 -20.75 -13.66 -8.85
N ASP A 283 -21.39 -14.48 -8.02
CA ASP A 283 -22.32 -14.02 -6.99
C ASP A 283 -21.65 -13.25 -5.85
N TRP A 284 -20.32 -13.32 -5.69
CA TRP A 284 -19.56 -12.46 -4.81
C TRP A 284 -19.22 -11.13 -5.49
N THR A 285 -18.78 -11.19 -6.75
CA THR A 285 -18.44 -9.98 -7.51
C THR A 285 -19.66 -9.11 -7.77
N THR A 286 -20.80 -9.70 -8.12
CA THR A 286 -22.02 -9.01 -8.57
C THR A 286 -22.98 -8.63 -7.43
N GLN A 287 -22.61 -8.84 -6.16
CA GLN A 287 -23.45 -8.43 -5.03
C GLN A 287 -23.81 -6.96 -5.13
N ASN A 288 -25.10 -6.67 -5.16
CA ASN A 288 -25.61 -5.32 -5.02
C ASN A 288 -25.85 -5.08 -3.52
N PRO A 289 -25.10 -4.14 -2.90
CA PRO A 289 -25.28 -3.78 -1.50
C PRO A 289 -26.57 -2.98 -1.26
#